data_AF-C7HAZ3-F1
#
_entry.id   AF-C7HAZ3-F1
#
_cell.length_a   1.000
_cell.length_b   1.000
_cell.length_c   1.000
_cell.angle_alpha   90.00
_cell.angle_beta   90.00
_cell.angle_gamma   90.00
#
_symmetry.space_group_name_H-M   'P 1'
#
loop_
_entity.id
_entity.type
_entity.pdbx_description
1 polymer ?
#
loop_
_entity_poly.entity_id
_entity_poly.type
_entity_poly.pdbx_seq_one_letter_code
_entity_poly.pdbx_strand_id
1 'polypeptide(L)'
;ADQNETWFVENLTGHTCLALKLSSSVVFMQPNIAAMGKIDLDDTDHVVASANLISVAQKAGTFVGDAAANVIDLDASYNGDIASDRMAAGLNYLYGTDTFTKDNYSETDFAISNVGENGAIVPVYSNIQLTKKFSVEDSIHFFQTE
;
A
#
# COMPACT_ATOMS: atom_id res chain seq x y z
N ALA A 1 0.35 -14.28 -7.82
CA ALA A 1 0.94 -13.87 -9.11
C ALA A 1 0.83 -15.04 -10.08
N ASP A 2 0.55 -14.75 -11.33
CA ASP A 2 0.71 -15.67 -12.46
C ASP A 2 1.63 -15.03 -13.52
N GLN A 3 1.71 -15.62 -14.71
CA GLN A 3 2.57 -15.10 -15.78
C GLN A 3 2.16 -13.72 -16.33
N ASN A 4 0.93 -13.27 -16.08
CA ASN A 4 0.36 -12.05 -16.60
C ASN A 4 0.18 -10.98 -15.52
N GLU A 5 -0.22 -11.38 -14.31
CA GLU A 5 -0.69 -10.45 -13.28
C GLU A 5 -0.18 -10.80 -11.88
N THR A 6 -0.01 -9.76 -11.07
CA THR A 6 0.21 -9.89 -9.64
C THR A 6 -0.85 -9.10 -8.91
N TRP A 7 -1.44 -9.71 -7.89
CA TRP A 7 -2.43 -9.09 -7.03
C TRP A 7 -1.92 -9.13 -5.59
N PHE A 8 -2.12 -8.03 -4.88
CA PHE A 8 -1.89 -7.95 -3.43
C PHE A 8 -3.24 -7.79 -2.74
N VAL A 9 -3.46 -8.54 -1.65
CA VAL A 9 -4.74 -8.62 -0.96
C VAL A 9 -4.55 -8.39 0.53
N GLU A 10 -5.30 -7.45 1.09
CA GLU A 10 -5.37 -7.22 2.53
C GLU A 10 -6.74 -7.62 3.07
N ASN A 11 -6.74 -8.47 4.10
CA ASN A 11 -7.94 -8.84 4.85
C ASN A 11 -8.14 -7.86 6.00
N LEU A 12 -9.38 -7.42 6.19
CA LEU A 12 -9.77 -6.35 7.10
C LEU A 12 -10.94 -6.82 7.96
N THR A 13 -10.80 -6.68 9.28
CA THR A 13 -11.88 -6.92 10.28
C THR A 13 -12.58 -8.30 10.20
N GLY A 14 -11.94 -9.32 9.60
CA GLY A 14 -12.45 -10.70 9.50
C GLY A 14 -13.54 -10.95 8.45
N HIS A 15 -14.07 -9.90 7.79
CA HIS A 15 -15.22 -10.01 6.88
C HIS A 15 -15.13 -9.10 5.65
N THR A 16 -14.07 -8.28 5.56
CA THR A 16 -13.83 -7.37 4.45
C THR A 16 -12.43 -7.59 3.90
N CYS A 17 -12.23 -7.28 2.63
CA CYS A 17 -10.92 -7.30 1.98
C CYS A 17 -10.85 -6.24 0.88
N LEU A 18 -9.62 -5.86 0.55
CA LEU A 18 -9.28 -5.08 -0.65
C LEU A 18 -8.13 -5.78 -1.37
N ALA A 19 -8.26 -5.90 -2.69
CA ALA A 19 -7.25 -6.45 -3.57
C ALA A 19 -6.88 -5.44 -4.66
N LEU A 20 -5.58 -5.26 -4.88
CA LEU A 20 -5.02 -4.40 -5.92
C LEU A 20 -4.25 -5.23 -6.93
N LYS A 21 -4.53 -4.99 -8.21
CA LYS A 21 -3.69 -5.46 -9.31
C LYS A 21 -2.46 -4.56 -9.39
N LEU A 22 -1.30 -5.15 -9.13
CA LEU A 22 -0.05 -4.41 -9.15
C LEU A 22 0.42 -4.18 -10.58
N SER A 23 0.80 -2.94 -10.88
CA SER A 23 1.49 -2.63 -12.14
C SER A 23 2.91 -3.19 -12.09
N SER A 24 3.49 -3.50 -13.26
CA SER A 24 4.86 -4.05 -13.34
C SER A 24 5.96 -3.10 -12.84
N SER A 25 5.60 -1.83 -12.62
CA SER A 25 6.49 -0.78 -12.09
C SER A 25 6.38 -0.57 -10.59
N VAL A 26 5.42 -1.20 -9.92
CA VAL A 26 5.23 -1.04 -8.47
C VAL A 26 6.18 -1.93 -7.69
N VAL A 27 6.85 -1.32 -6.71
CA VAL A 27 7.47 -2.02 -5.59
C VAL A 27 6.81 -1.53 -4.31
N PHE A 28 6.50 -2.45 -3.41
CA PHE A 28 5.99 -2.13 -2.08
C PHE A 28 6.61 -3.08 -1.07
N MET A 29 6.51 -2.72 0.21
CA MET A 29 6.96 -3.53 1.33
C MET A 29 5.79 -3.74 2.27
N GLN A 30 5.74 -4.91 2.92
CA GLN A 30 4.63 -5.28 3.79
C GLN A 30 5.18 -5.76 5.14
N PRO A 31 5.55 -4.84 6.04
CA PRO A 31 6.29 -5.15 7.27
C PRO A 31 5.40 -5.72 8.40
N ASN A 32 4.25 -6.31 8.07
CA ASN A 32 3.13 -6.61 8.98
C ASN A 32 2.32 -5.37 9.43
N ILE A 33 2.28 -4.35 8.59
CA ILE A 33 1.40 -3.18 8.67
C ILE A 33 0.59 -3.11 7.37
N ALA A 34 -0.56 -2.43 7.37
CA ALA A 34 -1.31 -2.17 6.15
C ALA A 34 -0.43 -1.39 5.14
N ALA A 35 -0.43 -1.82 3.89
CA ALA A 35 0.43 -1.26 2.85
C ALA A 35 -0.34 -0.47 1.79
N MET A 36 -1.68 -0.47 1.85
CA MET A 36 -2.53 0.27 0.92
C MET A 36 -2.97 1.62 1.50
N GLY A 37 -2.81 2.68 0.73
CA GLY A 37 -3.15 4.04 1.10
C GLY A 37 -4.48 4.47 0.48
N LYS A 38 -4.47 5.54 -0.29
CA LYS A 38 -5.67 6.10 -0.93
C LYS A 38 -6.05 5.30 -2.17
N ILE A 39 -7.17 4.60 -2.06
CA ILE A 39 -7.75 3.77 -3.12
C ILE A 39 -9.12 4.31 -3.53
N ASP A 40 -9.25 4.61 -4.81
CA ASP A 40 -10.53 4.79 -5.49
C ASP A 40 -11.07 3.42 -5.90
N LEU A 41 -12.24 3.08 -5.37
CA LEU A 41 -12.89 1.79 -5.57
C LEU A 41 -13.65 1.71 -6.91
N ASP A 42 -13.76 2.81 -7.67
CA ASP A 42 -14.36 2.83 -9.00
C ASP A 42 -13.43 2.29 -10.09
N ASP A 43 -12.13 2.08 -9.78
CA ASP A 43 -11.15 1.42 -10.68
C ASP A 43 -11.35 -0.10 -10.74
N THR A 44 -12.50 -0.52 -11.28
CA THR A 44 -12.91 -1.94 -11.32
C THR A 44 -12.01 -2.86 -12.15
N ASP A 45 -11.09 -2.29 -12.94
CA ASP A 45 -10.09 -3.04 -13.72
C ASP A 45 -8.87 -3.45 -12.87
N HIS A 46 -8.58 -2.72 -11.79
CA HIS A 46 -7.40 -2.94 -10.94
C HIS A 46 -7.72 -3.09 -9.45
N VAL A 47 -8.96 -2.85 -9.04
CA VAL A 47 -9.40 -2.88 -7.65
C VAL A 47 -10.56 -3.87 -7.48
N VAL A 48 -10.42 -4.79 -6.54
CA VAL A 48 -11.52 -5.65 -6.07
C VAL A 48 -11.66 -5.46 -4.58
N ALA A 49 -12.79 -4.92 -4.12
CA ALA A 49 -13.05 -4.65 -2.72
C ALA A 49 -14.38 -5.26 -2.27
N SER A 50 -14.49 -5.54 -0.97
CA SER A 50 -15.76 -5.88 -0.36
C SER A 50 -16.75 -4.71 -0.49
N ALA A 51 -17.97 -4.96 -0.97
CA ALA A 51 -18.96 -3.92 -1.24
C ALA A 51 -19.32 -3.05 -0.02
N ASN A 52 -19.13 -3.59 1.20
CA ASN A 52 -19.41 -2.90 2.46
C ASN A 52 -18.16 -2.27 3.11
N LEU A 53 -17.00 -2.27 2.46
CA LEU A 53 -15.72 -1.80 3.02
C LEU A 53 -15.86 -0.41 3.68
N ILE A 54 -16.24 0.62 2.92
CA ILE A 54 -16.41 1.98 3.45
C ILE A 54 -17.43 2.03 4.60
N SER A 55 -18.59 1.38 4.44
CA SER A 55 -19.64 1.40 5.47
C SER A 55 -19.22 0.73 6.78
N VAL A 56 -18.35 -0.29 6.73
CA VAL A 56 -17.77 -0.92 7.92
C VAL A 56 -16.88 0.06 8.67
N ALA A 57 -15.97 0.75 7.98
CA ALA A 57 -15.11 1.77 8.59
C ALA A 57 -15.93 2.96 9.14
N GLN A 58 -16.98 3.39 8.43
CA GLN A 58 -17.88 4.46 8.89
C GLN A 58 -18.63 4.05 10.16
N LYS A 59 -19.14 2.82 10.22
CA LYS A 59 -19.82 2.29 11.41
C LYS A 59 -18.89 2.19 12.62
N ALA A 60 -17.60 1.90 12.38
CA ALA A 60 -16.57 1.90 13.41
C ALA A 60 -16.12 3.31 13.83
N GLY A 61 -16.49 4.35 13.07
CA GLY A 61 -16.06 5.73 13.32
C GLY A 61 -14.60 6.00 12.95
N THR A 62 -13.98 5.14 12.13
CA THR A 62 -12.57 5.23 11.73
C THR A 62 -12.37 5.63 10.27
N PHE A 63 -13.45 5.77 9.49
CA PHE A 63 -13.34 6.09 8.06
C PHE A 63 -12.57 7.37 7.78
N VAL A 64 -11.52 7.24 6.96
CA VAL A 64 -10.75 8.33 6.36
C VAL A 64 -10.83 8.17 4.84
N GLY A 65 -11.32 9.19 4.14
CA GLY A 65 -11.51 9.15 2.69
C GLY A 65 -12.63 10.07 2.21
N ASP A 66 -13.12 9.82 1.01
CA ASP A 66 -14.29 10.49 0.42
C ASP A 66 -15.31 9.44 -0.04
N ALA A 67 -16.34 9.24 0.79
CA ALA A 67 -17.37 8.25 0.50
C ALA A 67 -18.25 8.62 -0.70
N ALA A 68 -18.35 9.91 -1.06
CA ALA A 68 -19.12 10.34 -2.21
C ALA A 68 -18.36 10.07 -3.52
N ALA A 69 -17.03 10.16 -3.47
CA ALA A 69 -16.14 9.79 -4.57
C ALA A 69 -15.73 8.31 -4.56
N ASN A 70 -16.28 7.49 -3.64
CA ASN A 70 -15.93 6.08 -3.47
C ASN A 70 -14.42 5.83 -3.19
N VAL A 71 -13.77 6.78 -2.52
CA VAL A 71 -12.35 6.75 -2.14
C VAL A 71 -12.19 6.44 -0.66
N ILE A 72 -11.27 5.54 -0.34
CA ILE A 72 -10.87 5.22 1.04
C ILE A 72 -9.34 5.31 1.19
N ASP A 73 -8.88 5.88 2.29
CA ASP A 73 -7.51 5.71 2.76
C ASP A 73 -7.49 4.46 3.67
N LEU A 74 -6.99 3.34 3.15
CA LEU A 74 -7.16 2.04 3.79
C LEU A 74 -6.37 1.94 5.10
N ASP A 75 -5.09 2.30 5.07
CA ASP A 75 -4.21 2.34 6.23
C ASP A 75 -4.79 3.25 7.32
N ALA A 76 -5.16 4.49 6.97
CA ALA A 76 -5.75 5.42 7.92
C ALA A 76 -7.10 4.95 8.47
N SER A 77 -7.88 4.21 7.69
CA SER A 77 -9.22 3.74 8.09
C SER A 77 -9.21 2.47 8.96
N TYR A 78 -8.22 1.58 8.78
CA TYR A 78 -8.24 0.24 9.35
C TYR A 78 -7.04 -0.11 10.25
N ASN A 79 -5.96 0.65 10.17
CA ASN A 79 -4.71 0.32 10.86
C ASN A 79 -4.26 1.46 11.80
N GLY A 80 -4.37 2.71 11.34
CA GLY A 80 -3.97 3.91 12.09
C GLY A 80 -2.48 4.24 11.95
N ASP A 81 -2.01 5.27 12.66
CA ASP A 81 -0.63 5.76 12.55
C ASP A 81 0.37 4.82 13.25
N ILE A 82 0.92 3.87 12.49
CA ILE A 82 1.89 2.88 12.96
C ILE A 82 3.10 2.92 12.03
N ALA A 83 4.30 3.13 12.59
CA ALA A 83 5.56 2.99 11.87
C ALA A 83 6.29 1.69 12.26
N SER A 84 6.90 1.02 11.29
CA SER A 84 7.74 -0.17 11.47
C SER A 84 9.25 0.11 11.34
N ASP A 85 10.06 -0.50 12.20
CA ASP A 85 11.52 -0.56 12.02
C ASP A 85 11.91 -1.39 10.77
N ARG A 86 11.09 -2.37 10.38
CA ARG A 86 11.33 -3.16 9.15
C ARG A 86 11.16 -2.33 7.88
N MET A 87 10.15 -1.45 7.87
CA MET A 87 9.98 -0.51 6.76
C MET A 87 11.17 0.42 6.63
N ALA A 88 11.69 0.95 7.76
CA ALA A 88 12.91 1.77 7.74
C ALA A 88 14.12 1.00 7.19
N ALA A 89 14.35 -0.24 7.66
CA ALA A 89 15.43 -1.09 7.15
C ALA A 89 15.29 -1.39 5.66
N GLY A 90 14.07 -1.70 5.21
CA GLY A 90 13.77 -1.94 3.81
C GLY A 90 13.99 -0.71 2.94
N LEU A 91 13.51 0.46 3.36
CA LEU A 91 13.77 1.73 2.67
C LEU A 91 15.28 2.02 2.59
N ASN A 92 16.02 1.84 3.69
CA ASN A 92 17.48 1.98 3.71
C ASN A 92 18.15 1.06 2.67
N TYR A 93 17.72 -0.20 2.56
CA TYR A 93 18.22 -1.13 1.55
C TYR A 93 17.89 -0.68 0.12
N LEU A 94 16.62 -0.33 -0.16
CA LEU A 94 16.15 0.03 -1.50
C LEU A 94 16.79 1.33 -2.02
N TYR A 95 16.98 2.30 -1.13
CA TYR A 95 17.57 3.60 -1.44
C TYR A 95 19.11 3.62 -1.30
N GLY A 96 19.71 2.57 -0.73
CA GLY A 96 21.17 2.50 -0.50
C GLY A 96 21.65 3.55 0.51
N THR A 97 20.87 3.78 1.56
CA THR A 97 21.13 4.76 2.62
C THR A 97 21.00 4.09 4.00
N ASP A 98 21.31 4.82 5.07
CA ASP A 98 21.13 4.42 6.47
C ASP A 98 20.32 5.46 7.28
N THR A 99 19.65 6.36 6.57
CA THR A 99 19.00 7.55 7.13
C THR A 99 17.58 7.31 7.61
N PHE A 100 16.86 6.32 7.07
CA PHE A 100 15.48 6.06 7.49
C PHE A 100 15.43 5.45 8.88
N THR A 101 14.56 6.00 9.72
CA THR A 101 14.16 5.46 11.02
C THR A 101 12.65 5.57 11.14
N LYS A 102 12.01 4.79 12.00
CA LYS A 102 10.56 4.89 12.24
C LYS A 102 10.06 6.28 12.67
N ASP A 103 10.96 7.17 13.07
CA ASP A 103 10.62 8.52 13.53
C ASP A 103 10.71 9.58 12.41
N ASN A 104 11.18 9.21 11.20
CA ASN A 104 11.45 10.17 10.13
C ASN A 104 10.84 9.82 8.76
N TYR A 105 9.93 8.85 8.74
CA TYR A 105 9.08 8.57 7.59
C TYR A 105 7.63 8.37 8.03
N SER A 106 6.68 8.46 7.10
CA SER A 106 5.32 7.97 7.30
C SER A 106 5.04 6.77 6.40
N GLU A 107 4.38 5.73 6.90
CA GLU A 107 3.94 4.60 6.06
C GLU A 107 3.07 5.10 4.88
N THR A 108 2.25 6.13 5.12
CA THR A 108 1.41 6.75 4.09
C THR A 108 2.19 7.33 2.92
N ASP A 109 3.45 7.74 3.14
CA ASP A 109 4.31 8.26 2.07
C ASP A 109 4.69 7.14 1.10
N PHE A 110 4.67 5.87 1.50
CA PHE A 110 5.11 4.74 0.68
C PHE A 110 3.99 3.74 0.38
N ALA A 111 2.79 4.00 0.88
CA ALA A 111 1.62 3.16 0.67
C ALA A 111 1.23 3.06 -0.81
N ILE A 112 0.71 1.90 -1.21
CA ILE A 112 0.21 1.64 -2.56
C ILE A 112 -1.11 2.41 -2.74
N SER A 113 -1.19 3.23 -3.80
CA SER A 113 -2.36 4.07 -4.08
C SER A 113 -2.74 4.05 -5.58
N ASN A 114 -3.98 4.41 -5.91
CA ASN A 114 -4.42 4.65 -7.29
C ASN A 114 -5.15 6.01 -7.47
N VAL A 115 -4.99 6.91 -6.49
CA VAL A 115 -5.54 8.27 -6.53
C VAL A 115 -4.43 9.27 -6.76
N GLY A 116 -4.49 10.00 -7.87
CA GLY A 116 -3.53 11.05 -8.20
C GLY A 116 -3.72 12.33 -7.38
N GLU A 117 -2.78 13.27 -7.48
CA GLU A 117 -2.80 14.54 -6.72
C GLU A 117 -4.08 15.37 -6.92
N ASN A 118 -4.72 15.24 -8.09
CA ASN A 118 -5.97 15.93 -8.43
C ASN A 118 -7.24 15.12 -8.10
N GLY A 119 -7.10 13.96 -7.45
CA GLY A 119 -8.20 13.05 -7.12
C GLY A 119 -8.64 12.14 -8.28
N ALA A 120 -7.95 12.15 -9.42
CA ALA A 120 -8.27 11.23 -10.52
C ALA A 120 -7.73 9.82 -10.26
N ILE A 121 -8.42 8.81 -10.79
CA ILE A 121 -7.90 7.45 -10.90
C ILE A 121 -6.64 7.47 -11.78
N VAL A 122 -5.56 6.89 -11.27
CA VAL A 122 -4.28 6.71 -11.96
C VAL A 122 -3.84 5.25 -11.84
N PRO A 123 -2.90 4.76 -12.69
CA PRO A 123 -2.35 3.43 -12.50
C PRO A 123 -1.80 3.24 -11.08
N VAL A 124 -2.03 2.06 -10.51
CA VAL A 124 -1.53 1.70 -9.17
C VAL A 124 -0.03 2.00 -9.07
N TYR A 125 0.33 2.78 -8.05
CA TYR A 125 1.69 3.25 -7.78
C TYR A 125 2.04 3.15 -6.29
N SER A 126 3.34 3.25 -5.99
CA SER A 126 3.87 3.59 -4.66
C SER A 126 4.96 4.66 -4.86
N ASN A 127 5.36 5.37 -3.81
CA ASN A 127 6.47 6.32 -3.92
C ASN A 127 7.84 5.69 -3.71
N ILE A 128 7.92 4.36 -3.61
CA ILE A 128 9.20 3.65 -3.53
C ILE A 128 9.88 3.72 -4.90
N GLN A 129 11.01 4.42 -4.95
CA GLN A 129 11.80 4.59 -6.15
C GLN A 129 13.01 3.66 -6.11
N LEU A 130 13.05 2.71 -7.03
CA LEU A 130 14.21 1.83 -7.16
C LEU A 130 15.41 2.57 -7.76
N THR A 131 16.58 2.42 -7.14
CA THR A 131 17.84 2.96 -7.65
C THR A 131 18.44 2.13 -8.79
N LYS A 132 17.93 0.90 -8.99
CA LYS A 132 18.36 -0.04 -10.03
C LYS A 132 17.23 -1.02 -10.39
N LYS A 133 17.40 -1.77 -11.48
CA LYS A 133 16.54 -2.94 -11.75
C LYS A 133 16.86 -4.05 -10.74
N PHE A 134 15.86 -4.51 -9.99
CA PHE A 134 16.04 -5.57 -9.00
C PHE A 134 16.08 -6.95 -9.66
N SER A 135 17.05 -7.74 -9.24
CA SER A 135 17.19 -9.14 -9.55
C SER A 135 16.62 -10.01 -8.43
N VAL A 136 16.52 -11.33 -8.66
CA VAL A 136 16.15 -12.29 -7.61
C VAL A 136 17.11 -12.24 -6.42
N GLU A 137 18.39 -12.00 -6.67
CA GLU A 137 19.41 -11.89 -5.62
C GLU A 137 19.17 -10.66 -4.74
N ASP A 138 18.78 -9.53 -5.34
CA ASP A 138 18.43 -8.32 -4.58
C ASP A 138 17.22 -8.55 -3.67
N SER A 139 16.20 -9.27 -4.14
CA SER A 139 15.05 -9.64 -3.31
C SER A 139 15.42 -10.58 -2.17
N ILE A 140 16.36 -11.52 -2.38
CA ILE A 140 16.82 -12.42 -1.31
C ILE A 140 17.61 -11.65 -0.25
N HIS A 141 18.51 -10.77 -0.68
CA HIS A 141 19.30 -9.94 0.23
C HIS A 141 18.43 -8.95 1.01
N PHE A 142 17.37 -8.41 0.40
CA PHE A 142 16.39 -7.59 1.10
C PHE A 142 15.81 -8.30 2.34
N PHE A 143 15.39 -9.56 2.22
CA PHE A 143 14.85 -10.32 3.36
C PHE A 143 15.89 -10.69 4.43
N GLN A 144 17.19 -10.47 4.17
CA GLN A 144 18.23 -10.61 5.20
C GLN A 144 18.40 -9.33 6.02
N THR A 145 17.79 -8.22 5.58
CA THR A 145 17.81 -6.93 6.28
C THR A 145 16.59 -6.66 7.15
N GLU A 146 15.47 -7.37 6.91
CA GLU A 146 14.22 -7.30 7.71
C GLU A 146 14.22 -8.15 8.99
#